data_AF-B8MZQ8-F1
#
_entry.id   AF-B8MZQ8-F1
#
_cell.length_a   1.000
_cell.length_b   1.000
_cell.length_c   1.000
_cell.angle_alpha   90.00
_cell.angle_beta   90.00
_cell.angle_gamma   90.00
#
_symmetry.space_group_name_H-M   'P 1'
#
loop_
_entity.id
_entity.type
_entity.pdbx_description
1 polymer ?
#
loop_
_entity_poly.entity_id
_entity_poly.type
_entity_poly.pdbx_seq_one_letter_code
_entity_poly.pdbx_strand_id
1 'polypeptide(L)'
;MSLFNVLALLMAFVCSVTAQTWTDCNPLNETCPAAPALGTNHSWVFNETMDDKIWSVTNGQVDWKDTGAEFSIKKKLDSPTMQSTFFIFFGIVESHVKMAKGGGIVSSVVLQSADLDEIDWEWIGYNTSEVQSNYFGKGNDTSFNRGGFHYVENADTEFHNYTTYWTQEKLEWWIDGNLVRTLKPEDALDGKNYPQTPSNIRFGIWPAGDPKNAQGTIEWAGGEVDYNAGPYTMVVKNVRVHDFHTGKEYNYTDHSGSWESIKVVEGNSTTVDELNKEPEKSLAEKWADLPTAAKTGVYCGAAAAGVLLIAGAALYFVRQRKKGRLEYALDDAKWNTERNEMNNLQTTWKASEWGNKGYQPVN
;
A
#
# COMPACT_ATOMS: atom_id res chain seq x y z
N MET A 1 17.62 7.66 57.15
CA MET A 1 16.16 7.83 57.01
C MET A 1 15.89 9.31 56.90
N SER A 2 15.82 9.83 55.68
CA SER A 2 15.46 11.23 55.42
C SER A 2 14.79 11.32 54.06
N LEU A 3 13.74 12.13 54.04
CA LEU A 3 13.00 12.72 52.95
C LEU A 3 13.67 12.65 51.57
N PHE A 4 12.96 12.12 50.58
CA PHE A 4 12.60 12.84 49.34
C PHE A 4 11.61 11.97 48.53
N ASN A 5 10.33 12.07 48.89
CA ASN A 5 9.22 11.83 47.98
C ASN A 5 8.82 13.20 47.41
N VAL A 6 9.17 13.49 46.16
CA VAL A 6 8.47 14.50 45.34
C VAL A 6 8.44 14.00 43.90
N LEU A 7 7.26 13.52 43.52
CA LEU A 7 6.54 13.84 42.27
C LEU A 7 7.39 14.18 41.03
N ALA A 8 7.41 13.24 40.08
CA ALA A 8 7.46 13.55 38.65
C ALA A 8 6.42 12.67 37.94
N LEU A 9 5.14 12.97 38.19
CA LEU A 9 4.04 12.57 37.32
C LEU A 9 4.09 13.51 36.11
N LEU A 10 4.99 13.22 35.17
CA LEU A 10 4.93 13.80 33.84
C LEU A 10 3.77 13.08 33.13
N MET A 11 2.59 13.69 33.16
CA MET A 11 1.51 13.32 32.25
C MET A 11 1.94 13.70 30.84
N ALA A 12 2.55 12.75 30.14
CA ALA A 12 2.75 12.83 28.70
C ALA A 12 1.36 12.80 28.04
N PHE A 13 0.92 13.95 27.53
CA PHE A 13 -0.26 14.05 26.67
C PHE A 13 0.10 13.38 25.33
N VAL A 14 -0.30 12.13 25.14
CA VAL A 14 -0.05 11.38 23.91
C VAL A 14 -1.12 11.79 22.89
N CYS A 15 -0.88 12.82 22.09
CA CYS A 15 -1.77 13.10 20.96
C CYS A 15 -1.79 11.87 20.05
N SER A 16 -2.94 11.21 19.91
CA SER A 16 -3.16 10.19 18.89
C SER A 16 -2.76 10.80 17.55
N VAL A 17 -1.83 10.16 16.85
CA VAL A 17 -1.34 10.73 15.60
C VAL A 17 -2.43 10.61 14.55
N THR A 18 -2.97 11.78 14.19
CA THR A 18 -3.94 12.05 13.11
C THR A 18 -3.66 11.35 11.78
N ALA A 19 -2.45 10.81 11.56
CA ALA A 19 -2.11 10.10 10.33
C ALA A 19 -2.72 8.70 10.24
N GLN A 20 -2.93 7.99 11.37
CA GLN A 20 -3.53 6.66 11.35
C GLN A 20 -5.00 6.68 11.76
N THR A 21 -5.39 7.64 12.60
CA THR A 21 -6.73 7.75 13.19
C THR A 21 -7.47 8.96 12.64
N TRP A 22 -8.37 8.73 11.67
CA TRP A 22 -9.08 9.79 10.94
C TRP A 22 -10.39 9.26 10.34
N THR A 23 -11.30 10.19 10.01
CA THR A 23 -12.57 9.92 9.32
C THR A 23 -12.81 10.96 8.22
N ASP A 24 -13.33 10.53 7.06
CA ASP A 24 -13.73 11.45 5.98
C ASP A 24 -15.03 12.19 6.30
N CYS A 25 -15.91 11.55 7.07
CA CYS A 25 -17.23 12.06 7.41
C CYS A 25 -17.55 11.66 8.85
N ASN A 26 -17.76 12.65 9.71
CA ASN A 26 -18.05 12.39 11.12
C ASN A 26 -19.57 12.44 11.38
N PRO A 27 -20.22 11.31 11.69
CA PRO A 27 -21.67 11.24 11.82
C PRO A 27 -22.19 11.96 13.07
N LEU A 28 -21.34 12.44 13.98
CA LEU A 28 -21.74 13.32 15.08
C LEU A 28 -22.04 14.75 14.60
N ASN A 29 -21.50 15.14 13.45
CA ASN A 29 -21.58 16.50 12.94
C ASN A 29 -22.42 16.61 11.66
N GLU A 30 -22.55 15.53 10.88
CA GLU A 30 -23.25 15.50 9.61
C GLU A 30 -23.85 14.12 9.29
N THR A 31 -24.62 14.01 8.19
CA THR A 31 -25.15 12.72 7.75
C THR A 31 -24.16 12.05 6.80
N CYS A 32 -23.62 10.90 7.21
CA CYS A 32 -22.63 10.16 6.44
C CYS A 32 -23.23 9.03 5.61
N PRO A 33 -22.54 8.57 4.54
CA PRO A 33 -22.90 7.35 3.85
C PRO A 33 -22.89 6.14 4.79
N ALA A 34 -23.72 5.14 4.49
CA ALA A 34 -23.71 3.89 5.23
C ALA A 34 -22.36 3.16 5.06
N ALA A 35 -21.85 2.60 6.15
CA ALA A 35 -20.59 1.88 6.18
C ALA A 35 -20.80 0.43 5.70
N PRO A 36 -20.09 -0.04 4.65
CA PRO A 36 -20.22 -1.41 4.17
C PRO A 36 -19.87 -2.41 5.28
N ALA A 37 -20.73 -3.40 5.51
CA ALA A 37 -20.51 -4.40 6.56
C ALA A 37 -19.62 -5.54 6.05
N LEU A 38 -18.88 -6.20 6.94
CA LEU A 38 -18.30 -7.51 6.62
C LEU A 38 -19.39 -8.57 6.55
N GLY A 39 -20.31 -8.59 7.53
CA GLY A 39 -21.49 -9.46 7.52
C GLY A 39 -21.20 -10.97 7.64
N THR A 40 -19.97 -11.37 8.00
CA THR A 40 -19.55 -12.78 8.08
C THR A 40 -18.34 -12.99 9.00
N ASN A 41 -17.91 -14.24 9.12
CA ASN A 41 -16.63 -14.64 9.70
C ASN A 41 -15.68 -15.09 8.59
N HIS A 42 -14.51 -14.46 8.48
CA HIS A 42 -13.53 -14.79 7.47
C HIS A 42 -12.09 -14.64 7.98
N SER A 43 -11.17 -15.41 7.39
CA SER A 43 -9.75 -15.37 7.69
C SER A 43 -8.96 -15.08 6.42
N TRP A 44 -8.14 -14.03 6.46
CA TRP A 44 -7.19 -13.69 5.40
C TRP A 44 -5.78 -14.07 5.84
N VAL A 45 -5.07 -14.76 4.96
CA VAL A 45 -3.61 -14.90 5.06
C VAL A 45 -3.01 -13.84 4.14
N PHE A 46 -2.26 -12.91 4.70
CA PHE A 46 -1.62 -11.86 3.92
C PHE A 46 -0.38 -12.43 3.23
N ASN A 47 -0.47 -12.59 1.91
CA ASN A 47 0.60 -13.04 1.02
C ASN A 47 0.45 -12.30 -0.33
N GLU A 48 1.06 -12.80 -1.41
CA GLU A 48 1.01 -12.15 -2.73
C GLU A 48 -0.40 -11.99 -3.34
N THR A 49 -1.44 -12.64 -2.80
CA THR A 49 -2.82 -12.58 -3.33
C THR A 49 -3.74 -11.65 -2.53
N MET A 50 -3.28 -10.44 -2.18
CA MET A 50 -4.15 -9.45 -1.55
C MET A 50 -5.28 -9.03 -2.50
N ASP A 51 -6.51 -8.99 -2.00
CA ASP A 51 -7.67 -8.41 -2.69
C ASP A 51 -7.80 -6.92 -2.35
N ASP A 52 -7.52 -6.06 -3.34
CA ASP A 52 -7.54 -4.60 -3.22
C ASP A 52 -8.95 -4.02 -3.05
N LYS A 53 -9.99 -4.83 -3.24
CA LYS A 53 -11.38 -4.44 -2.95
C LYS A 53 -11.76 -4.67 -1.50
N ILE A 54 -11.00 -5.49 -0.78
CA ILE A 54 -11.24 -5.82 0.63
C ILE A 54 -10.27 -5.04 1.52
N TRP A 55 -9.02 -4.89 1.09
CA TRP A 55 -7.98 -4.18 1.82
C TRP A 55 -7.38 -3.07 0.96
N SER A 56 -7.40 -1.85 1.46
CA SER A 56 -6.87 -0.66 0.78
C SER A 56 -5.64 -0.15 1.52
N VAL A 57 -4.55 0.13 0.79
CA VAL A 57 -3.38 0.81 1.32
C VAL A 57 -3.66 2.32 1.27
N THR A 58 -3.94 2.91 2.42
CA THR A 58 -4.33 4.33 2.55
C THR A 58 -3.14 5.27 2.63
N ASN A 59 -1.96 4.75 3.02
CA ASN A 59 -0.72 5.51 3.01
C ASN A 59 0.49 4.59 2.80
N GLY A 60 1.55 5.15 2.21
CA GLY A 60 2.81 4.42 1.99
C GLY A 60 2.69 3.24 1.02
N GLN A 61 3.53 2.22 1.26
CA GLN A 61 3.57 0.98 0.48
C GLN A 61 3.68 -0.21 1.45
N VAL A 62 2.93 -1.26 1.16
CA VAL A 62 3.01 -2.55 1.85
C VAL A 62 3.68 -3.56 0.92
N ASP A 63 4.73 -4.21 1.40
CA ASP A 63 5.44 -5.26 0.66
C ASP A 63 4.84 -6.63 1.02
N TRP A 64 4.48 -7.43 0.02
CA TRP A 64 3.84 -8.73 0.21
C TRP A 64 4.87 -9.85 0.08
N LYS A 65 5.00 -10.68 1.12
CA LYS A 65 5.92 -11.83 1.13
C LYS A 65 5.23 -13.07 1.70
N ASP A 66 5.89 -14.22 1.55
CA ASP A 66 5.44 -15.49 2.15
C ASP A 66 5.25 -15.43 3.67
N THR A 67 5.93 -14.50 4.35
CA THR A 67 5.83 -14.30 5.80
C THR A 67 4.63 -13.47 6.24
N GLY A 68 4.02 -12.69 5.36
CA GLY A 68 3.00 -11.70 5.71
C GLY A 68 3.06 -10.42 4.88
N ALA A 69 2.14 -9.51 5.16
CA ALA A 69 2.22 -8.10 4.78
C ALA A 69 3.29 -7.38 5.62
N GLU A 70 4.29 -6.79 4.96
CA GLU A 70 5.36 -6.02 5.59
C GLU A 70 5.09 -4.51 5.48
N PHE A 71 5.04 -3.85 6.63
CA PHE A 71 4.89 -2.41 6.78
C PHE A 71 6.23 -1.86 7.24
N SER A 72 6.93 -1.09 6.39
CA SER A 72 8.29 -0.64 6.67
C SER A 72 8.46 0.87 6.68
N ILE A 73 9.16 1.37 7.70
CA ILE A 73 9.72 2.73 7.74
C ILE A 73 11.16 2.64 7.24
N LYS A 74 11.38 3.03 5.97
CA LYS A 74 12.68 2.99 5.30
C LYS A 74 13.36 4.36 5.32
N LYS A 75 12.58 5.43 5.40
CA LYS A 75 13.04 6.82 5.46
C LYS A 75 12.07 7.68 6.27
N LYS A 76 12.47 8.94 6.49
CA LYS A 76 11.67 9.93 7.22
C LYS A 76 10.28 10.10 6.60
N LEU A 77 9.26 10.16 7.46
CA LEU A 77 7.82 10.28 7.12
C LEU A 77 7.19 9.06 6.45
N ASP A 78 7.90 7.94 6.29
CA ASP A 78 7.22 6.70 5.93
C ASP A 78 6.26 6.31 7.08
N SER A 79 5.00 6.05 6.75
CA SER A 79 4.01 5.52 7.70
C SER A 79 2.98 4.64 6.96
N PRO A 80 3.42 3.50 6.41
CA PRO A 80 2.52 2.67 5.62
C PRO A 80 1.34 2.16 6.46
N THR A 81 0.14 2.29 5.90
CA THR A 81 -1.12 1.95 6.55
C THR A 81 -2.02 1.22 5.55
N MET A 82 -2.60 0.12 6.00
CA MET A 82 -3.61 -0.65 5.29
C MET A 82 -4.90 -0.68 6.10
N GLN A 83 -6.04 -0.57 5.44
CA GLN A 83 -7.36 -0.47 6.05
C GLN A 83 -8.35 -1.41 5.33
N SER A 84 -9.26 -2.04 6.07
CA SER A 84 -10.38 -2.78 5.48
C SER A 84 -11.39 -1.83 4.82
N THR A 85 -11.91 -2.21 3.65
CA THR A 85 -13.00 -1.47 2.99
C THR A 85 -14.36 -1.71 3.66
N PHE A 86 -14.46 -2.78 4.44
CA PHE A 86 -15.60 -3.11 5.29
C PHE A 86 -15.41 -2.63 6.73
N PHE A 87 -16.52 -2.59 7.43
CA PHE A 87 -16.64 -2.34 8.85
C PHE A 87 -17.25 -3.55 9.54
N ILE A 88 -16.97 -3.71 10.82
CA ILE A 88 -17.68 -4.64 11.71
C ILE A 88 -18.40 -3.86 12.79
N PHE A 89 -19.51 -4.39 13.28
CA PHE A 89 -20.23 -3.78 14.38
C PHE A 89 -20.34 -4.77 15.53
N PHE A 90 -19.46 -4.62 16.52
CA PHE A 90 -19.09 -5.70 17.44
C PHE A 90 -18.53 -6.93 16.70
N GLY A 91 -17.80 -7.78 17.40
CA GLY A 91 -17.17 -8.92 16.77
C GLY A 91 -15.87 -9.38 17.41
N ILE A 92 -15.09 -10.07 16.59
CA ILE A 92 -13.75 -10.53 16.95
C ILE A 92 -12.79 -10.12 15.85
N VAL A 93 -11.67 -9.51 16.23
CA VAL A 93 -10.52 -9.28 15.35
C VAL A 93 -9.31 -9.99 15.95
N GLU A 94 -8.78 -10.96 15.23
CA GLU A 94 -7.67 -11.82 15.65
C GLU A 94 -6.52 -11.61 14.68
N SER A 95 -5.46 -10.93 15.11
CA SER A 95 -4.35 -10.51 14.26
C SER A 95 -3.05 -11.19 14.68
N HIS A 96 -2.40 -11.88 13.74
CA HIS A 96 -1.08 -12.46 13.98
C HIS A 96 0.01 -11.47 13.54
N VAL A 97 0.62 -10.83 14.53
CA VAL A 97 1.52 -9.68 14.32
C VAL A 97 2.90 -9.98 14.89
N LYS A 98 3.92 -9.50 14.18
CA LYS A 98 5.28 -9.32 14.67
C LYS A 98 5.64 -7.85 14.52
N MET A 99 5.97 -7.19 15.62
CA MET A 99 6.15 -5.74 15.68
C MET A 99 7.53 -5.29 15.15
N ALA A 100 7.66 -4.00 14.80
CA ALA A 100 8.93 -3.38 14.39
C ALA A 100 9.79 -2.85 15.55
N LYS A 101 10.94 -3.48 15.84
CA LYS A 101 11.90 -2.96 16.83
C LYS A 101 12.55 -1.65 16.39
N GLY A 102 12.59 -0.65 17.26
CA GLY A 102 13.25 0.64 17.02
C GLY A 102 12.71 1.73 17.95
N GLY A 103 13.59 2.53 18.57
CA GLY A 103 13.16 3.68 19.37
C GLY A 103 12.41 4.70 18.53
N GLY A 104 11.31 5.26 19.05
CA GLY A 104 10.45 6.19 18.33
C GLY A 104 9.52 5.56 17.29
N ILE A 105 9.55 4.24 17.11
CA ILE A 105 8.74 3.51 16.13
C ILE A 105 7.54 2.86 16.83
N VAL A 106 6.37 2.97 16.21
CA VAL A 106 5.15 2.35 16.70
C VAL A 106 4.55 1.44 15.64
N SER A 107 4.26 0.20 16.02
CA SER A 107 3.42 -0.72 15.24
C SER A 107 2.01 -0.69 15.82
N SER A 108 0.99 -0.82 14.98
CA SER A 108 -0.39 -0.53 15.38
C SER A 108 -1.41 -1.45 14.69
N VAL A 109 -2.34 -1.99 15.48
CA VAL A 109 -3.60 -2.56 14.99
C VAL A 109 -4.73 -1.73 15.58
N VAL A 110 -5.56 -1.12 14.73
CA VAL A 110 -6.61 -0.18 15.18
C VAL A 110 -7.94 -0.58 14.58
N LEU A 111 -8.98 -0.69 15.41
CA LEU A 111 -10.36 -0.65 14.96
C LEU A 111 -10.83 0.79 15.10
N GLN A 112 -11.31 1.40 14.02
CA GLN A 112 -11.76 2.79 14.06
C GLN A 112 -13.08 3.01 13.33
N SER A 113 -14.00 3.71 14.00
CA SER A 113 -15.29 4.11 13.46
C SER A 113 -15.24 5.47 12.76
N ALA A 114 -16.34 5.81 12.07
CA ALA A 114 -16.51 7.13 11.47
C ALA A 114 -16.69 8.25 12.51
N ASP A 115 -17.18 7.95 13.72
CA ASP A 115 -17.28 8.93 14.82
C ASP A 115 -16.05 9.01 15.72
N LEU A 116 -14.99 8.26 15.38
CA LEU A 116 -13.72 8.18 16.12
C LEU A 116 -13.83 7.44 17.47
N ASP A 117 -14.79 6.52 17.60
CA ASP A 117 -14.58 5.37 18.49
C ASP A 117 -13.37 4.57 17.98
N GLU A 118 -12.51 4.14 18.91
CA GLU A 118 -11.21 3.56 18.61
C GLU A 118 -10.88 2.46 19.62
N ILE A 119 -10.33 1.35 19.12
CA ILE A 119 -9.76 0.26 19.90
C ILE A 119 -8.40 -0.07 19.28
N ASP A 120 -7.35 -0.09 20.09
CA ASP A 120 -6.01 -0.28 19.55
C ASP A 120 -5.18 -1.35 20.29
N TRP A 121 -4.18 -1.82 19.56
CA TRP A 121 -2.97 -2.45 20.04
C TRP A 121 -1.77 -1.66 19.50
N GLU A 122 -0.91 -1.17 20.39
CA GLU A 122 0.25 -0.34 20.06
C GLU A 122 1.52 -0.97 20.64
N TRP A 123 2.49 -1.30 19.79
CA TRP A 123 3.83 -1.76 20.21
C TRP A 123 4.83 -0.63 20.03
N ILE A 124 5.54 -0.29 21.11
CA ILE A 124 6.57 0.74 21.06
C ILE A 124 7.92 0.08 20.88
N GLY A 125 8.60 0.39 19.79
CA GLY A 125 9.74 -0.40 19.32
C GLY A 125 10.98 -0.40 20.21
N TYR A 126 11.06 0.43 21.25
CA TYR A 126 12.13 0.32 22.25
C TYR A 126 11.89 -0.82 23.26
N ASN A 127 10.64 -1.25 23.44
CA ASN A 127 10.25 -2.31 24.38
C ASN A 127 9.65 -3.51 23.62
N THR A 128 10.48 -4.49 23.28
CA THR A 128 10.07 -5.67 22.51
C THR A 128 9.43 -6.77 23.36
N SER A 129 9.11 -6.47 24.63
CA SER A 129 8.51 -7.41 25.58
C SER A 129 7.14 -6.97 26.09
N GLU A 130 6.52 -5.98 25.44
CA GLU A 130 5.28 -5.35 25.89
C GLU A 130 4.43 -4.87 24.71
N VAL A 131 3.12 -4.86 24.90
CA VAL A 131 2.15 -4.20 24.02
C VAL A 131 1.21 -3.35 24.86
N GLN A 132 0.79 -2.21 24.31
CA GLN A 132 -0.25 -1.37 24.89
C GLN A 132 -1.58 -1.69 24.24
N SER A 133 -2.62 -1.82 25.05
CA SER A 133 -4.02 -1.75 24.63
C SER A 133 -4.57 -0.39 24.98
N ASN A 134 -5.33 0.26 24.11
CA ASN A 134 -5.96 1.53 24.42
C ASN A 134 -7.30 1.66 23.68
N TYR A 135 -8.06 2.68 24.06
CA TYR A 135 -9.37 2.96 23.48
C TYR A 135 -9.70 4.45 23.55
N PHE A 136 -10.45 4.92 22.56
CA PHE A 136 -11.07 6.24 22.55
C PHE A 136 -12.55 6.09 22.22
N GLY A 137 -13.37 6.97 22.77
CA GLY A 137 -14.75 7.09 22.34
C GLY A 137 -14.96 8.47 21.76
N LYS A 138 -15.56 8.52 20.57
CA LYS A 138 -15.95 9.77 19.88
C LYS A 138 -14.81 10.77 19.71
N GLY A 139 -13.58 10.28 19.54
CA GLY A 139 -12.37 11.09 19.40
C GLY A 139 -12.02 11.89 20.66
N ASN A 140 -12.60 11.56 21.82
CA ASN A 140 -12.35 12.27 23.06
C ASN A 140 -10.93 11.97 23.56
N ASP A 141 -10.00 12.90 23.42
CA ASP A 141 -8.59 12.79 23.84
C ASP A 141 -8.29 13.53 25.16
N THR A 142 -9.32 13.90 25.92
CA THR A 142 -9.15 14.68 27.16
C THR A 142 -8.41 13.95 28.29
N SER A 143 -8.21 12.63 28.16
CA SER A 143 -7.46 11.81 29.11
C SER A 143 -6.71 10.69 28.40
N PHE A 144 -5.47 10.45 28.83
CA PHE A 144 -4.54 9.44 28.32
C PHE A 144 -4.30 8.29 29.30
N ASN A 145 -5.10 8.20 30.37
CA ASN A 145 -5.04 7.12 31.37
C ASN A 145 -5.76 5.83 30.93
N ARG A 146 -6.11 5.71 29.65
CA ARG A 146 -6.90 4.60 29.09
C ARG A 146 -6.02 3.46 28.57
N GLY A 147 -4.71 3.67 28.46
CA GLY A 147 -3.76 2.64 28.09
C GLY A 147 -3.62 1.55 29.17
N GLY A 148 -3.50 0.29 28.75
CA GLY A 148 -3.11 -0.84 29.58
C GLY A 148 -1.90 -1.52 28.96
N PHE A 149 -0.89 -1.81 29.78
CA PHE A 149 0.39 -2.41 29.36
C PHE A 149 0.40 -3.90 29.65
N HIS A 150 0.79 -4.70 28.66
CA HIS A 150 0.72 -6.17 28.72
C HIS A 150 2.03 -6.78 28.29
N TYR A 151 2.54 -7.71 29.10
CA TYR A 151 3.76 -8.45 28.77
C TYR A 151 3.53 -9.40 27.59
N VAL A 152 4.47 -9.41 26.64
CA VAL A 152 4.53 -10.36 25.52
C VAL A 152 5.99 -10.53 25.12
N GLU A 153 6.57 -11.69 25.40
CA GLU A 153 7.99 -11.95 25.11
C GLU A 153 8.25 -11.96 23.60
N ASN A 154 9.42 -11.49 23.15
CA ASN A 154 9.89 -11.67 21.76
C ASN A 154 8.96 -11.11 20.66
N ALA A 155 8.16 -10.07 20.96
CA ALA A 155 7.17 -9.54 20.04
C ALA A 155 7.75 -9.01 18.70
N ASP A 156 9.05 -8.72 18.64
CA ASP A 156 9.79 -8.29 17.44
C ASP A 156 10.36 -9.44 16.60
N THR A 157 10.48 -10.64 17.18
CA THR A 157 11.10 -11.80 16.53
C THR A 157 10.12 -12.94 16.28
N GLU A 158 9.04 -13.04 17.05
CA GLU A 158 8.00 -14.05 16.95
C GLU A 158 6.64 -13.44 16.57
N PHE A 159 5.76 -14.26 16.01
CA PHE A 159 4.36 -13.86 15.78
C PHE A 159 3.53 -14.24 17.00
N HIS A 160 2.77 -13.28 17.51
CA HIS A 160 1.78 -13.51 18.55
C HIS A 160 0.38 -13.26 18.01
N ASN A 161 -0.60 -13.94 18.62
CA ASN A 161 -2.00 -13.74 18.32
C ASN A 161 -2.58 -12.68 19.26
N TYR A 162 -2.93 -11.53 18.68
CA TYR A 162 -3.61 -10.44 19.37
C TYR A 162 -5.09 -10.45 19.00
N THR A 163 -5.93 -10.85 19.95
CA THR A 163 -7.37 -10.92 19.75
C THR A 163 -8.10 -9.82 20.51
N THR A 164 -8.88 -9.04 19.77
CA THR A 164 -9.87 -8.10 20.28
C THR A 164 -11.23 -8.77 20.22
N TYR A 165 -11.86 -9.02 21.36
CA TYR A 165 -13.25 -9.46 21.46
C TYR A 165 -14.10 -8.28 21.92
N TRP A 166 -15.00 -7.83 21.06
CA TRP A 166 -15.73 -6.57 21.23
C TRP A 166 -17.23 -6.83 21.17
N THR A 167 -17.94 -6.48 22.23
CA THR A 167 -19.40 -6.63 22.35
C THR A 167 -20.00 -5.36 22.94
N GLN A 168 -21.31 -5.29 23.00
CA GLN A 168 -21.97 -4.21 23.71
C GLN A 168 -21.67 -4.22 25.22
N GLU A 169 -21.47 -5.40 25.83
CA GLU A 169 -21.29 -5.50 27.29
C GLU A 169 -19.83 -5.41 27.74
N LYS A 170 -18.87 -5.72 26.86
CA LYS A 170 -17.45 -5.78 27.21
C LYS A 170 -16.54 -5.75 25.99
N LEU A 171 -15.37 -5.17 26.21
CA LEU A 171 -14.24 -5.20 25.29
C LEU A 171 -13.08 -5.92 25.97
N GLU A 172 -12.56 -6.95 25.32
CA GLU A 172 -11.49 -7.79 25.85
C GLU A 172 -10.32 -7.86 24.88
N TRP A 173 -9.13 -7.83 25.46
CA TRP A 173 -7.85 -7.96 24.78
C TRP A 173 -7.20 -9.26 25.23
N TRP A 174 -6.82 -10.09 24.26
CA TRP A 174 -6.20 -11.38 24.49
C TRP A 174 -4.87 -11.49 23.73
N ILE A 175 -3.89 -12.13 24.35
CA ILE A 175 -2.58 -12.43 23.76
C ILE A 175 -2.38 -13.94 23.84
N ASP A 176 -2.19 -14.60 22.69
CA ASP A 176 -1.97 -16.04 22.57
C ASP A 176 -3.02 -16.90 23.31
N GLY A 177 -4.28 -16.45 23.24
CA GLY A 177 -5.42 -17.10 23.91
C GLY A 177 -5.56 -16.80 25.40
N ASN A 178 -4.70 -15.95 25.99
CA ASN A 178 -4.81 -15.50 27.37
C ASN A 178 -5.44 -14.11 27.45
N LEU A 179 -6.49 -13.96 28.28
CA LEU A 179 -7.11 -12.67 28.53
C LEU A 179 -6.16 -11.79 29.35
N VAL A 180 -5.82 -10.62 28.82
CA VAL A 180 -4.91 -9.65 29.48
C VAL A 180 -5.64 -8.40 29.96
N ARG A 181 -6.78 -8.05 29.36
CA ARG A 181 -7.60 -6.91 29.78
C ARG A 181 -9.07 -7.08 29.45
N THR A 182 -9.92 -6.58 30.34
CA THR A 182 -11.35 -6.35 30.09
C THR A 182 -11.68 -4.90 30.39
N LEU A 183 -12.43 -4.24 29.51
CA LEU A 183 -13.08 -2.95 29.70
C LEU A 183 -14.58 -3.17 29.63
N LYS A 184 -15.31 -2.69 30.65
CA LYS A 184 -16.76 -2.63 30.60
C LYS A 184 -17.23 -1.21 30.25
N PRO A 185 -18.43 -1.04 29.67
CA PRO A 185 -18.98 0.27 29.36
C PRO A 185 -18.98 1.21 30.58
N GLU A 186 -19.35 0.73 31.77
CA GLU A 186 -19.35 1.56 32.99
C GLU A 186 -17.98 2.18 33.32
N ASP A 187 -16.88 1.50 33.00
CA ASP A 187 -15.51 1.96 33.24
C ASP A 187 -15.06 3.00 32.19
N ALA A 188 -15.77 3.09 31.06
CA ALA A 188 -15.49 3.98 29.94
C ALA A 188 -16.36 5.26 30.01
N LEU A 189 -16.29 5.95 31.15
CA LEU A 189 -17.09 7.15 31.45
C LEU A 189 -18.61 6.86 31.35
N ASP A 190 -19.07 5.84 32.08
CA ASP A 190 -20.46 5.38 32.08
C ASP A 190 -21.00 5.12 30.65
N GLY A 191 -20.17 4.51 29.80
CA GLY A 191 -20.48 4.13 28.42
C GLY A 191 -20.24 5.24 27.38
N LYS A 192 -20.01 6.49 27.79
CA LYS A 192 -19.85 7.61 26.85
C LYS A 192 -18.63 7.48 25.96
N ASN A 193 -17.54 6.96 26.51
CA ASN A 193 -16.29 6.71 25.80
C ASN A 193 -16.11 5.23 25.43
N TYR A 194 -17.12 4.38 25.64
CA TYR A 194 -17.04 2.99 25.24
C TYR A 194 -17.15 2.89 23.71
N PRO A 195 -16.19 2.27 23.01
CA PRO A 195 -16.29 2.06 21.57
C PRO A 195 -17.50 1.21 21.24
N GLN A 196 -18.42 1.76 20.46
CA GLN A 196 -19.76 1.19 20.31
C GLN A 196 -20.36 1.44 18.92
N THR A 197 -19.56 1.84 17.93
CA THR A 197 -20.05 2.10 16.58
C THR A 197 -19.20 1.41 15.51
N PRO A 198 -19.78 1.08 14.34
CA PRO A 198 -19.12 0.25 13.32
C PRO A 198 -17.73 0.74 12.98
N SER A 199 -16.76 -0.18 13.01
CA SER A 199 -15.34 0.15 12.89
C SER A 199 -14.68 -0.66 11.78
N ASN A 200 -13.83 -0.01 10.98
CA ASN A 200 -12.92 -0.70 10.06
C ASN A 200 -11.65 -1.12 10.81
N ILE A 201 -10.90 -2.07 10.25
CA ILE A 201 -9.64 -2.54 10.81
C ILE A 201 -8.49 -1.90 10.04
N ARG A 202 -7.50 -1.36 10.76
CA ARG A 202 -6.31 -0.73 10.22
C ARG A 202 -5.05 -1.39 10.79
N PHE A 203 -4.10 -1.64 9.91
CA PHE A 203 -2.75 -2.10 10.24
C PHE A 203 -1.77 -1.04 9.78
N GLY A 204 -0.81 -0.68 10.63
CA GLY A 204 0.17 0.33 10.25
C GLY A 204 1.36 0.40 11.17
N ILE A 205 2.39 1.09 10.67
CA ILE A 205 3.58 1.45 11.41
C ILE A 205 3.82 2.95 11.21
N TRP A 206 4.22 3.67 12.26
CA TRP A 206 4.43 5.11 12.17
C TRP A 206 5.58 5.62 13.05
N PRO A 207 6.28 6.70 12.64
CA PRO A 207 7.41 7.26 13.36
C PRO A 207 6.91 8.25 14.43
N ALA A 208 6.46 7.72 15.57
CA ALA A 208 5.98 8.52 16.70
C ALA A 208 7.04 9.48 17.25
N GLY A 209 8.32 9.10 17.18
CA GLY A 209 9.47 9.93 17.51
C GLY A 209 9.89 10.94 16.43
N ASP A 210 9.08 11.24 15.40
CA ASP A 210 9.43 12.31 14.46
C ASP A 210 9.50 13.66 15.20
N PRO A 211 10.55 14.49 15.00
CA PRO A 211 10.71 15.78 15.69
C PRO A 211 9.56 16.79 15.50
N LYS A 212 8.66 16.55 14.55
CA LYS A 212 7.46 17.39 14.34
C LYS A 212 6.25 16.97 15.18
N ASN A 213 6.29 15.80 15.81
CA ASN A 213 5.20 15.33 16.67
C ASN A 213 5.21 16.07 18.01
N ALA A 214 4.12 15.94 18.77
CA ALA A 214 4.04 16.49 20.11
C ALA A 214 5.12 15.87 21.01
N GLN A 215 5.73 16.69 21.88
CA GLN A 215 6.81 16.25 22.76
C GLN A 215 6.41 15.02 23.61
N GLY A 216 5.17 14.98 24.12
CA GLY A 216 4.65 13.84 24.87
C GLY A 216 4.57 12.54 24.06
N THR A 217 4.24 12.64 22.76
CA THR A 217 4.24 11.49 21.84
C THR A 217 5.67 10.98 21.58
N ILE A 218 6.64 11.89 21.40
CA ILE A 218 8.05 11.53 21.21
C ILE A 218 8.59 10.83 22.47
N GLU A 219 8.30 11.38 23.65
CA GLU A 219 8.72 10.81 24.94
C GLU A 219 8.09 9.43 25.18
N TRP A 220 6.79 9.29 24.95
CA TRP A 220 6.07 8.01 25.04
C TRP A 220 6.65 6.97 24.07
N ALA A 221 7.06 7.38 22.87
CA ALA A 221 7.67 6.51 21.88
C ALA A 221 9.13 6.12 22.18
N GLY A 222 9.70 6.64 23.28
CA GLY A 222 11.08 6.36 23.68
C GLY A 222 12.14 7.25 23.01
N GLY A 223 11.76 8.41 22.51
CA GLY A 223 12.65 9.41 21.92
C GLY A 223 12.55 9.53 20.40
N GLU A 224 13.51 10.26 19.81
CA GLU A 224 13.54 10.50 18.37
C GLU A 224 13.91 9.24 17.57
N VAL A 225 13.35 9.14 16.36
CA VAL A 225 13.65 8.04 15.44
C VAL A 225 15.04 8.21 14.82
N ASP A 226 15.90 7.19 14.95
CA ASP A 226 17.12 7.09 14.14
C ASP A 226 16.83 6.41 12.79
N TYR A 227 16.54 7.21 11.76
CA TYR A 227 16.25 6.68 10.43
C TYR A 227 17.44 5.98 9.76
N ASN A 228 18.68 6.17 10.23
CA ASN A 228 19.86 5.49 9.67
C ASN A 228 20.01 4.05 10.17
N ALA A 229 19.39 3.72 11.31
CA ALA A 229 19.37 2.36 11.86
C ALA A 229 18.23 1.48 11.31
N GLY A 230 17.36 2.05 10.46
CA GLY A 230 16.31 1.31 9.76
C GLY A 230 16.84 0.36 8.66
N PRO A 231 15.94 -0.32 7.93
CA PRO A 231 14.50 -0.16 7.96
C PRO A 231 13.85 -0.82 9.18
N TYR A 232 12.78 -0.22 9.69
CA TYR A 232 11.95 -0.77 10.75
C TYR A 232 10.72 -1.41 10.15
N THR A 233 10.44 -2.68 10.43
CA THR A 233 9.38 -3.43 9.73
C THR A 233 8.48 -4.18 10.68
N MET A 234 7.18 -3.88 10.61
CA MET A 234 6.09 -4.65 11.22
C MET A 234 5.60 -5.67 10.19
N VAL A 235 5.25 -6.86 10.64
CA VAL A 235 4.71 -7.92 9.77
C VAL A 235 3.38 -8.40 10.30
N VAL A 236 2.37 -8.43 9.43
CA VAL A 236 1.06 -9.03 9.73
C VAL A 236 0.90 -10.27 8.86
N LYS A 237 0.83 -11.45 9.49
CA LYS A 237 0.78 -12.73 8.77
C LYS A 237 -0.62 -13.08 8.31
N ASN A 238 -1.58 -12.96 9.21
CA ASN A 238 -2.98 -13.27 8.94
C ASN A 238 -3.88 -12.49 9.92
N VAL A 239 -5.13 -12.34 9.50
CA VAL A 239 -6.19 -11.79 10.33
C VAL A 239 -7.45 -12.62 10.18
N ARG A 240 -8.11 -12.94 11.29
CA ARG A 240 -9.50 -13.42 11.29
C ARG A 240 -10.39 -12.32 11.81
N VAL A 241 -11.45 -12.02 11.06
CA VAL A 241 -12.48 -11.07 11.48
C VAL A 241 -13.82 -11.78 11.49
N HIS A 242 -14.52 -11.68 12.62
CA HIS A 242 -15.87 -12.16 12.78
C HIS A 242 -16.77 -10.96 13.11
N ASP A 243 -17.60 -10.57 12.15
CA ASP A 243 -18.68 -9.61 12.37
C ASP A 243 -19.85 -10.32 13.03
N PHE A 244 -20.33 -9.82 14.15
CA PHE A 244 -21.48 -10.43 14.85
C PHE A 244 -22.82 -10.14 14.16
N HIS A 245 -22.82 -9.29 13.13
CA HIS A 245 -23.97 -9.05 12.28
C HIS A 245 -23.80 -9.68 10.89
N THR A 246 -24.92 -9.82 10.19
CA THR A 246 -25.00 -10.37 8.81
C THR A 246 -25.61 -9.38 7.82
N GLY A 247 -25.70 -8.10 8.20
CA GLY A 247 -26.23 -7.05 7.34
C GLY A 247 -25.30 -6.71 6.18
N LYS A 248 -25.80 -5.91 5.24
CA LYS A 248 -25.01 -5.42 4.10
C LYS A 248 -24.20 -4.17 4.45
N GLU A 249 -24.73 -3.30 5.31
CA GLU A 249 -24.16 -2.01 5.68
C GLU A 249 -24.75 -1.51 7.00
N TYR A 250 -24.04 -0.57 7.63
CA TYR A 250 -24.42 0.10 8.87
C TYR A 250 -24.71 1.56 8.63
N ASN A 251 -25.87 2.04 9.06
CA ASN A 251 -26.26 3.43 8.90
C ASN A 251 -26.52 4.10 10.26
N TYR A 252 -25.87 5.23 10.50
CA TYR A 252 -26.19 6.09 11.64
C TYR A 252 -27.56 6.74 11.40
N THR A 253 -28.53 6.53 12.28
CA THR A 253 -29.88 7.11 12.16
C THR A 253 -30.01 8.49 12.80
N ASP A 254 -29.05 8.88 13.62
CA ASP A 254 -28.94 10.19 14.25
C ASP A 254 -27.46 10.55 14.51
N HIS A 255 -27.23 11.66 15.22
CA HIS A 255 -25.90 12.21 15.53
C HIS A 255 -25.41 11.90 16.96
N SER A 256 -26.03 10.93 17.64
CA SER A 256 -25.67 10.59 19.03
C SER A 256 -24.35 9.82 19.15
N GLY A 257 -24.00 9.06 18.11
CA GLY A 257 -22.90 8.08 18.15
C GLY A 257 -23.14 6.97 19.17
N SER A 258 -24.38 6.67 19.51
CA SER A 258 -24.70 5.51 20.36
C SER A 258 -24.92 4.27 19.49
N TRP A 259 -24.63 3.09 20.03
CA TRP A 259 -24.84 1.83 19.32
C TRP A 259 -26.32 1.61 18.95
N GLU A 260 -27.27 2.15 19.75
CA GLU A 260 -28.71 2.13 19.46
C GLU A 260 -29.09 2.91 18.21
N SER A 261 -28.30 3.92 17.83
CA SER A 261 -28.50 4.71 16.61
C SER A 261 -28.05 3.99 15.33
N ILE A 262 -27.40 2.83 15.45
CA ILE A 262 -26.86 2.10 14.32
C ILE A 262 -27.93 1.18 13.75
N LYS A 263 -28.45 1.53 12.57
CA LYS A 263 -29.33 0.66 11.80
C LYS A 263 -28.49 -0.29 10.96
N VAL A 264 -28.55 -1.57 11.30
CA VAL A 264 -28.05 -2.67 10.46
C VAL A 264 -29.03 -2.86 9.31
N VAL A 265 -28.59 -2.62 8.08
CA VAL A 265 -29.44 -2.77 6.89
C VAL A 265 -29.36 -4.21 6.38
N GLU A 266 -30.51 -4.85 6.20
CA GLU A 266 -30.61 -6.21 5.69
C GLU A 266 -30.12 -6.32 4.23
N GLY A 267 -29.54 -7.47 3.89
CA GLY A 267 -29.02 -7.80 2.57
C GLY A 267 -27.65 -8.48 2.64
N ASN A 268 -27.09 -8.84 1.49
CA ASN A 268 -25.74 -9.39 1.43
C ASN A 268 -24.69 -8.28 1.44
N SER A 269 -23.64 -8.47 2.23
CA SER A 269 -22.45 -7.62 2.21
C SER A 269 -21.74 -7.72 0.86
N THR A 270 -21.30 -6.57 0.35
CA THR A 270 -20.45 -6.49 -0.85
C THR A 270 -19.12 -7.22 -0.67
N THR A 271 -18.58 -7.25 0.55
CA THR A 271 -17.39 -8.02 0.90
C THR A 271 -17.67 -9.52 0.83
N VAL A 272 -18.83 -9.99 1.31
CA VAL A 272 -19.23 -11.39 1.17
C VAL A 272 -19.37 -11.78 -0.31
N ASP A 273 -19.94 -10.90 -1.13
CA ASP A 273 -20.06 -11.14 -2.57
C ASP A 273 -18.68 -11.23 -3.25
N GLU A 274 -17.71 -10.39 -2.87
CA GLU A 274 -16.35 -10.46 -3.40
C GLU A 274 -15.59 -11.70 -2.88
N LEU A 275 -15.73 -12.05 -1.60
CA LEU A 275 -15.12 -13.26 -1.01
C LEU A 275 -15.60 -14.55 -1.67
N ASN A 276 -16.86 -14.58 -2.14
CA ASN A 276 -17.44 -15.73 -2.83
C ASN A 276 -17.25 -15.70 -4.35
N LYS A 277 -16.61 -14.65 -4.88
CA LYS A 277 -16.40 -14.52 -6.31
C LYS A 277 -15.42 -15.59 -6.80
N GLU A 278 -15.78 -16.30 -7.86
CA GLU A 278 -14.85 -17.23 -8.48
C GLU A 278 -13.60 -16.48 -8.98
N PRO A 279 -12.39 -17.03 -8.75
CA PRO A 279 -11.16 -16.40 -9.20
C PRO A 279 -11.21 -16.17 -10.71
N GLU A 280 -10.74 -15.01 -11.16
CA GLU A 280 -10.70 -14.73 -12.60
C GLU A 280 -9.86 -15.79 -13.32
N LYS A 281 -10.45 -16.42 -14.33
CA LYS A 281 -9.75 -17.35 -15.21
C LYS A 281 -8.49 -16.68 -15.77
N SER A 282 -7.37 -17.40 -15.71
CA SER A 282 -6.11 -16.96 -16.32
C SER A 282 -6.28 -16.73 -17.82
N LEU A 283 -5.37 -16.00 -18.47
CA LEU A 283 -5.40 -15.83 -19.92
C LEU A 283 -5.35 -17.17 -20.66
N ALA A 284 -4.67 -18.16 -20.11
CA ALA A 284 -4.60 -19.52 -20.67
C ALA A 284 -5.94 -20.24 -20.58
N GLU A 285 -6.66 -20.13 -19.46
CA GLU A 285 -7.99 -20.72 -19.27
C GLU A 285 -9.05 -19.96 -20.09
N LYS A 286 -9.01 -18.62 -20.10
CA LYS A 286 -9.82 -17.77 -20.98
C LYS A 286 -9.60 -18.17 -22.44
N TRP A 287 -8.36 -18.43 -22.85
CA TRP A 287 -8.04 -18.94 -24.18
C TRP A 287 -8.58 -20.35 -24.40
N ALA A 288 -8.44 -21.26 -23.43
CA ALA A 288 -8.94 -22.63 -23.52
C ALA A 288 -10.47 -22.69 -23.71
N ASP A 289 -11.20 -21.79 -23.05
CA ASP A 289 -12.67 -21.70 -23.13
C ASP A 289 -13.19 -21.06 -24.42
N LEU A 290 -12.34 -20.41 -25.22
CA LEU A 290 -12.77 -19.83 -26.49
C LEU A 290 -13.29 -20.93 -27.46
N PRO A 291 -14.41 -20.68 -28.17
CA PRO A 291 -14.88 -21.56 -29.23
C PRO A 291 -13.81 -21.77 -30.31
N THR A 292 -13.79 -22.96 -30.92
CA THR A 292 -12.83 -23.30 -31.97
C THR A 292 -12.84 -22.30 -33.13
N ALA A 293 -14.00 -21.74 -33.47
CA ALA A 293 -14.12 -20.69 -34.48
C ALA A 293 -13.38 -19.39 -34.08
N ALA A 294 -13.48 -18.97 -32.81
CA ALA A 294 -12.78 -17.79 -32.32
C ALA A 294 -11.27 -17.99 -32.31
N LYS A 295 -10.78 -19.14 -31.84
CA LYS A 295 -9.36 -19.51 -31.89
C LYS A 295 -8.82 -19.49 -33.33
N THR A 296 -9.60 -20.07 -34.26
CA THR A 296 -9.25 -20.10 -35.69
C THR A 296 -9.17 -18.68 -36.26
N GLY A 297 -10.12 -17.81 -35.93
CA GLY A 297 -10.09 -16.40 -36.33
C GLY A 297 -8.81 -15.68 -35.86
N VAL A 298 -8.42 -15.87 -34.61
CA VAL A 298 -7.17 -15.30 -34.06
C VAL A 298 -5.94 -15.85 -34.79
N TYR A 299 -5.86 -17.15 -35.03
CA TYR A 299 -4.75 -17.75 -35.79
C TYR A 299 -4.66 -17.21 -37.23
N CYS A 300 -5.80 -17.11 -37.93
CA CYS A 300 -5.85 -16.55 -39.27
C CYS A 300 -5.43 -15.07 -39.29
N GLY A 301 -5.89 -14.28 -38.33
CA GLY A 301 -5.50 -12.87 -38.18
C GLY A 301 -4.00 -12.71 -37.94
N ALA A 302 -3.43 -13.50 -37.01
CA ALA A 302 -2.00 -13.49 -36.72
C ALA A 302 -1.16 -13.92 -37.93
N ALA A 303 -1.60 -14.96 -38.65
CA ALA A 303 -0.94 -15.40 -39.88
C ALA A 303 -0.96 -14.30 -40.95
N ALA A 304 -2.12 -13.67 -41.19
CA ALA A 304 -2.24 -12.58 -42.17
C ALA A 304 -1.34 -11.39 -41.81
N ALA A 305 -1.30 -10.99 -40.53
CA ALA A 305 -0.41 -9.95 -40.06
C ALA A 305 1.08 -10.32 -40.27
N GLY A 306 1.45 -11.56 -39.97
CA GLY A 306 2.79 -12.08 -40.22
C GLY A 306 3.19 -12.03 -41.70
N VAL A 307 2.29 -12.44 -42.61
CA VAL A 307 2.53 -12.35 -44.06
C VAL A 307 2.71 -10.89 -44.49
N LEU A 308 1.88 -9.97 -43.99
CA LEU A 308 1.99 -8.55 -44.32
C LEU A 308 3.32 -7.95 -43.84
N LEU A 309 3.79 -8.34 -42.64
CA LEU A 309 5.09 -7.90 -42.12
C LEU A 309 6.25 -8.42 -42.98
N ILE A 310 6.23 -9.69 -43.36
CA ILE A 310 7.26 -10.29 -44.22
C ILE A 310 7.26 -9.63 -45.61
N ALA A 311 6.09 -9.43 -46.20
CA ALA A 311 5.95 -8.75 -47.48
C ALA A 311 6.43 -7.29 -47.41
N GLY A 312 6.08 -6.59 -46.34
CA GLY A 312 6.55 -5.22 -46.08
C GLY A 312 8.08 -5.16 -45.95
N ALA A 313 8.68 -6.07 -45.19
CA ALA A 313 10.12 -6.18 -45.05
C ALA A 313 10.80 -6.50 -46.39
N ALA A 314 10.27 -7.45 -47.17
CA ALA A 314 10.80 -7.79 -48.49
C ALA A 314 10.75 -6.59 -49.45
N LEU A 315 9.64 -5.87 -49.49
CA LEU A 315 9.49 -4.65 -50.29
C LEU A 315 10.46 -3.56 -49.84
N TYR A 316 10.66 -3.40 -48.54
CA TYR A 316 11.65 -2.49 -47.98
C TYR A 316 13.07 -2.84 -48.45
N PHE A 317 13.49 -4.10 -48.33
CA PHE A 317 14.81 -4.56 -48.78
C PHE A 317 15.01 -4.40 -50.29
N VAL A 318 13.98 -4.69 -51.10
CA VAL A 318 14.03 -4.48 -52.56
C VAL A 318 14.20 -3.00 -52.89
N ARG A 319 13.48 -2.10 -52.19
CA ARG A 319 13.61 -0.65 -52.37
C ARG A 319 14.99 -0.15 -51.98
N GLN A 320 15.52 -0.60 -50.84
CA GLN A 320 16.88 -0.24 -50.41
C GLN A 320 17.94 -0.73 -51.40
N ARG A 321 17.82 -1.97 -51.91
CA ARG A 321 18.72 -2.49 -52.93
C ARG A 321 18.66 -1.69 -54.24
N LYS A 322 17.47 -1.24 -54.65
CA LYS A 322 17.33 -0.37 -55.85
C LYS A 322 17.97 0.99 -55.64
N LYS A 323 17.81 1.62 -54.47
CA LYS A 323 18.47 2.88 -54.13
C LYS A 323 19.99 2.74 -54.15
N GLY A 324 20.54 1.72 -53.50
CA GLY A 324 21.98 1.46 -53.52
C GLY A 324 22.54 1.19 -54.93
N ARG A 325 21.79 0.49 -55.80
CA ARG A 325 22.19 0.31 -57.21
C ARG A 325 22.19 1.62 -57.99
N LEU A 326 21.26 2.53 -57.71
CA LEU A 326 21.19 3.84 -58.36
C LEU A 326 22.34 4.73 -57.90
N GLU A 327 22.62 4.78 -56.59
CA GLU A 327 23.75 5.51 -56.01
C GLU A 327 25.07 5.02 -56.62
N TYR A 328 25.29 3.71 -56.68
CA TYR A 328 26.47 3.14 -57.32
C TYR A 328 26.60 3.52 -58.81
N ALA A 329 25.50 3.51 -59.57
CA ALA A 329 25.51 3.87 -60.98
C ALA A 329 25.79 5.37 -61.20
N LEU A 330 25.29 6.25 -60.32
CA LEU A 330 25.58 7.68 -60.36
C LEU A 330 27.06 7.96 -60.02
N ASP A 331 27.61 7.27 -59.02
CA ASP A 331 29.02 7.39 -58.64
C ASP A 331 29.95 6.87 -59.76
N ASP A 332 29.64 5.74 -60.39
CA ASP A 332 30.41 5.22 -61.53
C ASP A 332 30.37 6.17 -62.74
N ALA A 333 29.20 6.76 -63.04
CA ALA A 333 29.07 7.77 -64.10
C ALA A 333 29.88 9.03 -63.80
N LYS A 334 29.88 9.49 -62.54
CA LYS A 334 30.68 10.63 -62.08
C LYS A 334 32.16 10.33 -62.19
N TRP A 335 32.61 9.18 -61.70
CA TRP A 335 34.00 8.72 -61.81
C TRP A 335 34.48 8.66 -63.27
N ASN A 336 33.65 8.12 -64.16
CA ASN A 336 33.97 8.07 -65.58
C ASN A 336 34.06 9.47 -66.22
N THR A 337 33.20 10.40 -65.79
CA THR A 337 33.22 11.80 -66.25
C THR A 337 34.47 12.51 -65.77
N GLU A 338 34.78 12.44 -64.47
CA GLU A 338 35.99 13.02 -63.86
C GLU A 338 37.27 12.46 -64.53
N ARG A 339 37.31 11.15 -64.81
CA ARG A 339 38.43 10.54 -65.53
C ARG A 339 38.56 11.08 -66.96
N ASN A 340 37.45 11.26 -67.67
CA ASN A 340 37.46 11.82 -69.02
C ASN A 340 37.87 13.31 -69.01
N GLU A 341 37.40 14.09 -68.04
CA GLU A 341 37.83 15.49 -67.84
C GLU A 341 39.33 15.57 -67.54
N MET A 342 39.85 14.72 -66.64
CA MET A 342 41.28 14.64 -66.35
C MET A 342 42.11 14.28 -67.58
N ASN A 343 41.65 13.31 -68.39
CA ASN A 343 42.31 12.98 -69.65
C ASN A 343 42.29 14.17 -70.63
N ASN A 344 41.15 14.86 -70.76
CA ASN A 344 41.02 16.05 -71.60
C ASN A 344 41.96 17.18 -71.14
N LEU A 345 42.02 17.45 -69.84
CA LEU A 345 42.93 18.42 -69.23
C LEU A 345 44.40 18.06 -69.49
N GLN A 346 44.76 16.78 -69.41
CA GLN A 346 46.11 16.33 -69.76
C GLN A 346 46.42 16.55 -71.24
N THR A 347 45.49 16.29 -72.16
CA THR A 347 45.68 16.57 -73.59
C THR A 347 45.76 18.05 -73.91
N THR A 348 44.92 18.90 -73.30
CA THR A 348 45.00 20.36 -73.50
C THR A 348 46.27 20.95 -72.88
N TRP A 349 46.72 20.42 -71.74
CA TRP A 349 48.01 20.79 -71.16
C TRP A 349 49.19 20.41 -72.08
N LYS A 350 49.20 19.19 -72.62
CA LYS A 350 50.20 18.78 -73.62
C LYS A 350 50.15 19.63 -74.90
N ALA A 351 48.96 20.04 -75.33
CA ALA A 351 48.80 20.90 -76.50
C ALA A 351 49.24 22.36 -76.23
N SER A 352 49.09 22.86 -74.99
CA SER A 352 49.55 24.20 -74.61
C SER A 352 51.07 24.28 -74.45
N GLU A 353 51.73 23.18 -74.08
CA GLU A 353 53.20 23.05 -74.15
C GLU A 353 53.73 23.13 -75.60
N TRP A 354 52.97 22.68 -76.60
CA TRP A 354 53.35 22.82 -78.02
C TRP A 354 53.08 24.23 -78.59
N GLY A 355 52.16 25.00 -78.00
CA GLY A 355 51.82 26.36 -78.44
C GLY A 355 52.68 27.47 -77.82
N ASN A 356 53.27 27.23 -76.64
CA ASN A 356 54.18 28.16 -76.02
C ASN A 356 55.61 27.92 -76.51
N LYS A 357 56.08 28.84 -77.36
CA LYS A 357 57.50 28.94 -77.72
C LYS A 357 58.34 29.00 -76.44
N GLY A 358 59.18 27.97 -76.28
CA GLY A 358 60.44 27.92 -75.55
C GLY A 358 60.65 28.88 -74.38
N TYR A 359 60.86 28.28 -73.21
CA TYR A 359 61.60 28.91 -72.11
C TYR A 359 62.88 29.58 -72.66
N GLN A 360 62.94 30.92 -72.65
CA GLN A 360 64.17 31.64 -72.89
C GLN A 360 64.91 31.79 -71.56
N PRO A 361 66.13 31.27 -71.42
CA PRO A 361 66.93 31.49 -70.22
C PRO A 361 67.33 32.96 -70.16
N VAL A 362 67.11 33.58 -68.99
CA VAL A 362 67.62 34.91 -68.68
C VAL A 362 69.07 34.74 -68.23
N ASN A 363 70.01 35.35 -68.96
CA ASN A 363 71.39 35.57 -68.50
C ASN A 363 71.47 36.79 -67.59
#